data_AF-A0A1F4QNV3-F1
#
_entry.id   AF-A0A1F4QNV3-F1
#
_cell.length_a   1.000
_cell.length_b   1.000
_cell.length_c   1.000
_cell.angle_alpha   90.00
_cell.angle_beta   90.00
_cell.angle_gamma   90.00
#
_symmetry.space_group_name_H-M   'P 1'
#
loop_
_entity.id
_entity.type
_entity.pdbx_description
1 polymer ?
#
loop_
_entity_poly.entity_id
_entity_poly.type
_entity_poly.pdbx_seq_one_letter_code
_entity_poly.pdbx_strand_id
1 'polypeptide(L)' 'MAQGNDKILGIVLIIVGTGLFIALAGPFLIQIIGVIISIMIINYGLKLQGLPPIWLLMMQWVHTLKFK' A
#
# COMPACT_ATOMS: atom_id res chain seq x y z
N MET A 1 28.16 -19.60 31.67
CA MET A 1 28.24 -19.73 30.19
C MET A 1 26.87 -19.58 29.49
N ALA A 2 25.90 -18.86 30.07
CA ALA A 2 24.54 -18.74 29.48
C ALA A 2 24.35 -17.50 28.58
N GLN A 3 25.08 -16.40 28.84
CA GLN A 3 24.88 -15.10 28.19
C GLN A 3 25.15 -15.07 26.67
N GLY A 4 25.94 -16.02 26.15
CA GLY A 4 26.26 -16.10 24.72
C GLY A 4 25.12 -16.70 23.88
N ASN A 5 24.37 -17.65 24.44
CA ASN A 5 23.33 -18.37 23.71
C ASN A 5 22.09 -17.49 23.49
N ASP A 6 21.71 -16.69 24.49
CA ASP A 6 20.56 -15.79 24.43
C ASP A 6 20.76 -14.65 23.41
N LYS A 7 21.99 -14.16 23.27
CA LYS A 7 22.34 -13.14 22.26
C LYS A 7 22.23 -13.68 20.84
N ILE A 8 22.69 -14.92 20.61
CA ILE A 8 22.61 -15.57 19.30
C ILE A 8 21.14 -15.81 18.94
N LEU A 9 20.34 -16.28 19.89
CA LEU A 9 18.91 -16.52 19.71
C LEU A 9 18.15 -15.22 19.40
N GLY A 10 18.50 -14.11 20.08
CA GLY A 10 17.96 -12.78 19.79
C GLY A 10 18.28 -12.28 18.39
N ILE A 11 19.52 -12.45 17.92
CA ILE A 11 19.92 -12.07 16.56
C ILE A 11 19.16 -12.90 15.51
N VAL A 12 19.04 -14.22 15.74
CA VAL A 12 18.29 -15.11 14.84
C VAL A 12 16.81 -14.69 14.76
N LEU A 13 16.19 -14.37 15.90
CA LEU A 13 14.80 -13.88 15.94
C LEU A 13 14.61 -12.55 15.19
N ILE A 14 15.56 -11.62 15.28
CA ILE A 14 15.51 -10.35 14.54
C ILE A 14 15.60 -10.61 13.02
N ILE A 15 16.50 -11.49 12.59
CA ILE A 15 16.67 -11.83 11.17
C ILE A 15 15.40 -12.49 10.63
N VAL A 16 14.85 -13.47 11.34
CA VAL A 16 13.62 -14.17 10.95
C VAL A 16 12.41 -13.23 10.96
N GLY A 17 12.28 -12.38 11.99
CA GLY A 17 11.19 -11.41 12.10
C GLY A 17 11.25 -10.36 10.99
N THR A 18 12.44 -9.87 10.65
CA THR A 18 12.63 -8.92 9.54
C THR A 18 12.31 -9.58 8.19
N GLY A 19 12.75 -10.81 7.98
CA GLY A 19 12.43 -11.58 6.77
C GLY A 19 10.93 -11.79 6.59
N LEU A 20 10.22 -12.18 7.65
CA LEU A 20 8.77 -12.34 7.66
C LEU A 20 8.04 -11.00 7.41
N PHE A 21 8.52 -9.92 8.03
CA PHE A 21 7.95 -8.59 7.82
C PHE A 21 8.06 -8.16 6.36
N ILE A 22 9.23 -8.34 5.72
CA ILE A 22 9.42 -8.02 4.30
C ILE A 22 8.57 -8.91 3.41
N ALA A 23 8.48 -10.21 3.71
CA ALA A 23 7.67 -11.16 2.93
C ALA A 23 6.17 -10.84 2.97
N LEU A 24 5.65 -10.35 4.09
CA LEU A 24 4.24 -10.00 4.27
C LEU A 24 3.94 -8.56 3.81
N ALA A 25 4.82 -7.61 4.11
CA ALA A 25 4.65 -6.20 3.76
C ALA A 25 5.05 -5.89 2.31
N GLY A 26 5.94 -6.67 1.71
CA GLY A 26 6.38 -6.49 0.32
C GLY A 26 5.22 -6.52 -0.68
N PRO A 27 4.39 -7.58 -0.70
CA PRO A 27 3.19 -7.64 -1.54
C PRO A 27 2.23 -6.47 -1.29
N PHE A 28 2.07 -6.05 -0.03
CA PHE A 28 1.22 -4.92 0.35
C PHE A 28 1.75 -3.58 -0.21
N LEU A 29 3.06 -3.33 -0.10
CA LEU A 29 3.69 -2.14 -0.67
C LEU A 29 3.58 -2.12 -2.20
N ILE A 30 3.78 -3.27 -2.85
CA ILE A 30 3.61 -3.41 -4.30
C ILE A 30 2.16 -3.11 -4.71
N GLN A 31 1.18 -3.59 -3.96
CA GLN A 31 -0.24 -3.31 -4.22
C GLN A 31 -0.55 -1.81 -4.07
N ILE A 32 -0.04 -1.14 -3.03
CA ILE A 32 -0.24 0.31 -2.85
C ILE A 32 0.36 1.08 -4.03
N ILE A 33 1.61 0.78 -4.40
CA ILE A 33 2.27 1.43 -5.53
C ILE A 33 1.48 1.19 -6.83
N GLY A 34 1.02 -0.05 -7.05
CA GLY A 34 0.18 -0.41 -8.19
C GLY A 34 -1.11 0.42 -8.25
N VAL A 35 -1.82 0.55 -7.12
CA VAL A 35 -3.04 1.37 -7.03
C VAL A 35 -2.75 2.83 -7.36
N ILE A 36 -1.67 3.40 -6.82
CA ILE A 36 -1.28 4.79 -7.10
C ILE A 36 -0.98 4.98 -8.59
N ILE A 37 -0.17 4.09 -9.19
CA ILE A 37 0.17 4.15 -10.61
C ILE A 37 -1.09 4.01 -11.47
N SER A 38 -1.99 3.07 -11.16
CA SER A 38 -3.25 2.91 -11.87
C SER A 38 -4.11 4.17 -11.80
N ILE A 39 -4.24 4.79 -10.62
CA ILE A 39 -4.96 6.07 -10.47
C ILE A 39 -4.30 7.16 -11.32
N MET A 40 -2.98 7.26 -11.33
CA MET A 40 -2.26 8.25 -12.14
C MET A 40 -2.47 8.02 -13.64
N ILE A 41 -2.41 6.78 -14.12
CA ILE A 41 -2.67 6.42 -15.53
C ILE A 41 -4.11 6.76 -15.91
N ILE A 42 -5.09 6.43 -15.07
CA ILE A 42 -6.49 6.75 -15.31
C ILE A 42 -6.69 8.27 -15.34
N ASN A 43 -6.10 9.00 -14.40
CA ASN A 43 -6.17 10.45 -14.32
C ASN A 43 -5.55 11.12 -15.57
N TYR A 44 -4.42 10.57 -16.04
CA TYR A 44 -3.77 11.00 -17.27
C TYR A 44 -4.59 10.65 -18.53
N GLY A 45 -5.10 9.42 -18.62
CA GLY A 45 -5.89 8.94 -19.75
C GLY A 45 -7.20 9.69 -19.93
N LEU A 46 -7.82 10.10 -18.82
CA LEU A 46 -9.02 10.96 -18.82
C LEU A 46 -8.70 12.45 -18.98
N LYS A 47 -7.42 12.81 -19.16
CA LYS A 47 -6.93 14.19 -19.26
C LYS A 47 -7.46 15.09 -18.15
N LEU A 48 -7.56 14.56 -16.93
CA LEU A 48 -8.03 15.31 -15.75
C LEU A 48 -6.98 16.29 -15.21
N GLN A 49 -5.97 16.63 -16.01
CA GLN A 49 -5.00 17.66 -15.66
C GLN A 49 -5.71 19.02 -15.63
N GLY A 50 -6.01 19.52 -14.44
CA GLY A 50 -6.80 20.75 -14.22
C GLY A 50 -8.28 20.52 -13.93
N LEU A 51 -8.74 19.27 -13.85
CA LEU A 51 -10.10 18.86 -13.46
C LEU A 51 -10.06 18.15 -12.09
N PRO A 52 -11.20 18.04 -11.39
CA PRO A 52 -11.26 17.33 -10.12
C PRO A 52 -10.81 15.86 -10.31
N PRO A 53 -9.93 15.34 -9.43
CA PRO A 53 -9.44 13.97 -9.53
C PRO A 53 -10.57 12.95 -9.47
N ILE A 54 -10.33 11.77 -10.06
CA ILE A 54 -11.41 10.80 -10.30
C ILE A 54 -12.14 10.34 -9.04
N TRP A 55 -11.48 10.34 -7.89
CA TRP A 55 -12.10 10.00 -6.62
C TRP A 55 -13.22 10.99 -6.23
N LEU A 56 -13.04 12.28 -6.53
CA LEU A 56 -14.10 13.29 -6.35
C LEU A 56 -15.26 13.07 -7.30
N LEU A 57 -14.99 12.70 -8.56
CA LEU A 57 -16.04 12.37 -9.55
C LEU A 57 -16.82 11.12 -9.12
N MET A 58 -16.14 10.09 -8.58
CA MET A 58 -16.79 8.90 -8.04
C MET A 58 -17.66 9.23 -6.82
N MET A 59 -17.17 10.08 -5.89
CA MET A 59 -18.00 10.52 -4.75
C MET A 59 -19.24 11.29 -5.21
N GLN A 60 -19.10 12.19 -6.19
CA GLN A 60 -20.24 12.90 -6.76
C GLN A 60 -21.24 11.93 -7.39
N TRP A 61 -20.77 10.95 -8.16
CA TRP A 61 -21.63 9.95 -8.79
C TRP A 61 -22.38 9.07 -7.77
N VAL A 62 -21.69 8.59 -6.72
CA VAL A 62 -22.31 7.84 -5.63
C VAL A 62 -23.35 8.69 -4.89
N HIS A 63 -23.06 9.97 -4.67
CA HIS A 63 -24.02 10.91 -4.11
C HIS A 63 -25.25 11.03 -5.02
N THR A 64 -25.08 11.28 -6.32
CA THR A 64 -26.19 11.38 -7.28
C THR A 64 -27.05 10.10 -7.34
N LEU A 65 -26.46 8.92 -7.20
CA LEU A 65 -27.19 7.65 -7.16
C LEU A 65 -27.98 7.41 -5.87
N LYS A 66 -27.48 7.90 -4.72
CA LYS A 66 -28.20 7.77 -3.44
C LYS A 66 -29.43 8.67 -3.32
N PHE A 67 -29.53 9.70 -4.16
CA PHE A 67 -30.62 10.66 -4.16
C PHE A 67 -31.57 10.51 -5.37
N LYS A 68 -31.52 9.36 -6.05
CA LYS A 68 -32.44 8.98 -7.13
C LYS A 68 -33.23 7.74 -6.72
#